data_AF-A0A7V9Q7E5-F1
#
_entry.id   AF-A0A7V9Q7E5-F1
#
_cell.length_a   1.000
_cell.length_b   1.000
_cell.length_c   1.000
_cell.angle_alpha   90.00
_cell.angle_beta   90.00
_cell.angle_gamma   90.00
#
_symmetry.space_group_name_H-M   'P 1'
#
loop_
_entity.id
_entity.type
_entity.pdbx_description
1 polymer ?
#
loop_
_entity_poly.entity_id
_entity_poly.type
_entity_poly.pdbx_seq_one_letter_code
_entity_poly.pdbx_strand_id
1 'polypeptide(L)' 'MLVEPTFDGFLTVDQNIRYQQNLSASSLRFVVLVGGDNKYGTLAPLIPRVKEMLLTIAPGELVEIS' A
#
# COMPACT_ATOMS: atom_id res chain seq x y z
N MET A 1 -24.27 14.66 -5.92
CA MET A 1 -23.52 13.55 -6.55
C MET A 1 -22.38 13.22 -5.60
N LEU A 2 -22.32 11.99 -5.10
CA LEU A 2 -21.34 11.55 -4.09
C LEU A 2 -19.95 11.55 -4.76
N VAL A 3 -18.98 12.17 -4.09
CA VAL A 3 -17.63 12.45 -4.59
C VAL A 3 -16.95 11.17 -5.07
N GLU A 4 -16.28 11.25 -6.22
CA GLU A 4 -15.48 10.19 -6.85
C GLU A 4 -14.49 9.53 -5.86
N PRO A 5 -14.09 8.26 -6.06
CA PRO A 5 -13.08 7.62 -5.21
C PRO A 5 -11.81 8.46 -5.27
N THR A 6 -11.51 9.17 -4.18
CA THR A 6 -10.51 10.25 -4.19
C THR A 6 -9.07 9.74 -4.15
N PHE A 7 -8.90 8.41 -4.02
CA PHE A 7 -7.62 7.75 -3.84
C PHE A 7 -7.57 6.45 -4.64
N ASP A 8 -6.43 6.19 -5.27
CA ASP A 8 -6.15 4.99 -6.07
C ASP A 8 -5.28 3.96 -5.33
N GLY A 9 -4.73 4.34 -4.17
CA GLY A 9 -3.77 3.53 -3.42
C GLY A 9 -3.74 3.88 -1.93
N PHE A 10 -3.30 2.89 -1.15
CA PHE A 10 -3.17 2.92 0.29
C PHE A 10 -1.78 2.44 0.68
N LEU A 11 -0.98 3.29 1.33
CA LEU A 11 0.36 2.98 1.80
C LEU A 11 0.37 2.96 3.33
N THR A 12 0.88 1.89 3.92
CA THR A 12 0.98 1.74 5.38
C THR A 12 2.25 1.03 5.80
N VAL A 13 2.58 1.10 7.08
CA VAL A 13 3.62 0.29 7.74
C VAL A 13 3.00 -0.84 8.61
N ASP A 14 1.67 -0.83 8.77
CA ASP A 14 0.96 -1.84 9.54
C ASP A 14 0.83 -3.15 8.74
N GLN A 15 1.57 -4.17 9.17
CA GLN A 15 1.57 -5.50 8.55
C GLN A 15 0.29 -6.29 8.86
N ASN A 16 -0.52 -5.89 9.84
CA ASN A 16 -1.75 -6.61 10.17
C ASN A 16 -2.81 -6.50 9.09
N ILE A 17 -2.71 -5.50 8.19
CA ILE A 17 -3.66 -5.30 7.11
C ILE A 17 -3.75 -6.51 6.17
N ARG A 18 -2.69 -7.32 6.04
CA ARG A 18 -2.68 -8.55 5.23
C ARG A 18 -3.72 -9.60 5.65
N TYR A 19 -4.24 -9.51 6.87
CA TYR A 19 -5.26 -10.41 7.40
C TYR A 19 -6.69 -9.92 7.17
N GLN A 20 -6.87 -8.75 6.52
CA GLN A 20 -8.18 -8.20 6.19
C GLN A 20 -8.77 -8.93 4.98
N GLN A 21 -9.95 -9.53 5.17
CA GLN A 21 -10.64 -10.32 4.12
C GLN A 21 -11.27 -9.44 3.02
N ASN A 22 -11.44 -8.13 3.27
CA ASN A 22 -12.17 -7.23 2.37
C ASN A 22 -11.28 -6.44 1.40
N LEU A 23 -9.96 -6.69 1.38
CA LEU A 23 -9.04 -5.96 0.52
C LEU A 23 -9.36 -6.18 -0.96
N SER A 24 -9.63 -7.42 -1.36
CA SER A 24 -9.94 -7.79 -2.75
C SER A 24 -11.21 -7.14 -3.31
N ALA A 25 -12.14 -6.72 -2.44
CA ALA A 25 -13.35 -6.01 -2.82
C ALA A 25 -13.14 -4.49 -2.95
N SER A 26 -11.96 -3.98 -2.58
CA SER A 26 -11.62 -2.57 -2.65
C SER A 26 -11.16 -2.13 -4.04
N SER A 27 -11.47 -0.90 -4.41
CA SER A 27 -10.89 -0.23 -5.59
C SER A 27 -9.48 0.32 -5.34
N LEU A 28 -8.94 0.16 -4.12
CA LEU A 28 -7.62 0.65 -3.74
C LEU A 28 -6.53 -0.39 -3.99
N ARG A 29 -5.33 0.09 -4.28
CA ARG A 29 -4.09 -0.70 -4.31
C ARG A 29 -3.37 -0.61 -2.98
N PHE A 30 -2.99 -1.72 -2.36
CA PHE A 30 -2.41 -1.72 -1.02
C PHE A 30 -0.90 -1.98 -1.06
N VAL A 31 -0.14 -1.14 -0.36
CA VAL A 31 1.30 -1.30 -0.19
C VAL A 31 1.64 -1.24 1.30
N VAL A 32 2.36 -2.26 1.78
CA VAL A 32 2.90 -2.31 3.14
C VAL A 32 4.40 -2.14 3.09
N LEU A 33 4.93 -1.12 3.76
CA LEU A 33 6.36 -0.95 3.96
C LEU A 33 6.81 -1.77 5.17
N VAL A 34 7.79 -2.63 4.96
CA VAL A 34 8.36 -3.54 5.95
C VAL A 34 9.81 -3.15 6.17
N GLY A 35 10.02 -2.18 7.07
CA GLY A 35 11.35 -1.76 7.50
C GLY A 35 11.80 -2.44 8.81
N GLY A 36 13.09 -2.34 9.13
CA GLY A 36 13.61 -2.75 10.45
C GLY A 36 13.08 -1.91 11.61
N ASP A 37 12.62 -0.69 11.33
CA ASP A 37 11.80 0.14 12.22
C ASP A 37 10.86 1.06 11.39
N ASN A 38 9.90 1.70 12.07
CA ASN A 38 8.94 2.63 11.43
C ASN A 38 9.50 4.06 11.28
N LYS A 39 10.82 4.24 11.34
CA LYS A 39 11.41 5.58 11.21
C LYS A 39 11.54 5.95 9.74
N TYR A 40 11.41 7.24 9.48
CA TYR A 40 11.54 7.80 8.13
C TYR A 40 12.85 7.38 7.43
N GLY A 41 13.99 7.41 8.13
CA GLY A 41 15.29 7.05 7.53
C GLY A 41 15.35 5.61 7.01
N THR A 42 14.62 4.69 7.65
CA THR A 42 14.53 3.28 7.25
C THR A 42 13.53 3.09 6.10
N LEU A 43 12.43 3.84 6.10
CA LEU A 43 11.33 3.67 5.14
C LEU A 43 11.49 4.50 3.86
N ALA A 44 12.15 5.67 3.93
CA ALA A 44 12.32 6.57 2.80
C ALA A 44 13.03 5.92 1.58
N PRO A 45 14.05 5.05 1.77
CA PRO A 45 14.67 4.32 0.66
C PRO A 45 13.72 3.37 -0.10
N LEU A 46 12.58 2.99 0.49
CA LEU A 46 11.61 2.07 -0.13
C LEU A 46 10.63 2.80 -1.07
N ILE A 47 10.51 4.12 -0.97
CA ILE A 47 9.56 4.93 -1.75
C ILE A 47 9.73 4.81 -3.28
N PRO A 48 10.94 4.72 -3.85
CA PRO A 48 11.10 4.46 -5.28
C PRO A 48 10.40 3.17 -5.71
N ARG A 49 10.53 2.09 -4.92
CA ARG A 49 9.88 0.81 -5.20
C ARG A 49 8.36 0.89 -5.05
N VAL A 50 7.85 1.66 -4.07
CA VAL A 50 6.41 1.94 -3.95
C VAL A 50 5.84 2.52 -5.24
N LYS A 51 6.54 3.51 -5.83
CA LYS A 51 6.09 4.16 -7.08
C LYS A 51 6.01 3.17 -8.23
N GLU A 52 6.99 2.28 -8.36
CA GLU A 52 6.99 1.24 -9.39
C GLU A 52 5.82 0.27 -9.18
N MET A 53 5.62 -0.21 -7.95
CA MET A 53 4.58 -1.19 -7.66
C MET A 53 3.17 -0.63 -7.85
N LEU A 54 2.91 0.62 -7.44
CA LEU A 54 1.60 1.25 -7.62
C LEU A 54 1.17 1.35 -9.10
N LEU A 55 2.12 1.36 -10.05
CA LEU A 55 1.83 1.34 -11.49
C LEU A 55 1.50 -0.05 -12.02
N THR A 56 1.87 -1.11 -11.32
CA THR A 56 1.76 -2.50 -11.79
C THR A 56 0.68 -3.32 -11.08
N ILE A 57 0.37 -3.00 -9.81
CA ILE A 57 -0.57 -3.79 -9.01
C ILE A 57 -2.03 -3.48 -9.34
N ALA A 58 -2.86 -4.52 -9.28
CA ALA A 58 -4.28 -4.40 -9.54
C ALA A 58 -5.02 -3.81 -8.33
N PRO A 59 -6.17 -3.14 -8.53
CA PRO A 59 -7.08 -2.82 -7.43
C PRO A 59 -7.42 -4.06 -6.60
N GLY A 60 -7.43 -3.90 -5.27
CA GLY A 60 -7.67 -4.96 -4.30
C GLY A 60 -6.45 -5.83 -3.98
N GLU A 61 -5.33 -5.61 -4.66
CA GLU A 61 -4.08 -6.32 -4.43
C GLU A 61 -3.26 -5.67 -3.31
N LEU A 62 -2.60 -6.50 -2.50
CA LEU A 62 -1.67 -6.09 -1.46
C LEU A 62 -0.27 -6.58 -1.77
N VAL A 63 0.70 -5.67 -1.69
CA VAL A 63 2.13 -6.00 -1.81
C VAL A 63 2.92 -5.49 -0.62
N GLU A 64 3.93 -6.26 -0.21
CA GLU A 64 4.89 -5.89 0.82
C GLU A 64 6.20 -5.45 0.16
N ILE A 65 6.81 -4.38 0.68
CA ILE A 65 8.10 -3.84 0.20
C ILE A 65 9.02 -3.71 1.40
N SER A 66 10.18 -4.37 1.35
CA SER A 66 11.24 -4.37 2.37
C SER A 66 12.61 -4.01 1.82
#